data_AF-A0A916N3R1-F1
#
_entry.id   AF-A0A916N3R1-F1
#
_cell.length_a   1.000
_cell.length_b   1.000
_cell.length_c   1.000
_cell.angle_alpha   90.00
_cell.angle_beta   90.00
_cell.angle_gamma   90.00
#
_symmetry.space_group_name_H-M   'P 1'
#
loop_
_entity.id
_entity.type
_entity.pdbx_description
1 polymer ?
#
loop_
_entity_poly.entity_id
_entity_poly.type
_entity_poly.pdbx_seq_one_letter_code
_entity_poly.pdbx_strand_id
1 'polypeptide(L)' 'MTTVQNQPNNPLHGKTLEAILNELVEYYGWEQMGYYVNINCFNQDPSIKSSLKFLRKTPWARTKVEDLYVKMVNNR' A
#
# COMPACT_ATOMS: atom_id res chain seq x y z
N MET A 1 17.38 27.10 -17.08
CA MET A 1 16.62 27.13 -15.82
C MET A 1 15.70 25.93 -15.84
N THR A 2 16.06 24.84 -15.16
CA THR A 2 15.37 23.55 -15.22
C THR A 2 14.08 23.66 -14.40
N THR A 3 12.93 23.60 -15.08
CA THR A 3 11.60 23.66 -14.45
C THR A 3 11.41 22.47 -13.53
N VAL A 4 11.33 22.72 -12.22
CA VAL A 4 10.93 21.72 -11.21
C VAL A 4 9.51 21.27 -11.55
N GLN A 5 9.38 20.06 -12.08
CA GLN A 5 8.10 19.41 -12.33
C GLN A 5 7.46 19.10 -10.97
N ASN A 6 6.74 20.07 -10.40
CA ASN A 6 5.80 19.81 -9.33
C ASN A 6 4.74 18.86 -9.91
N GLN A 7 4.77 17.59 -9.54
CA GLN A 7 3.75 16.61 -9.94
C GLN A 7 2.56 16.75 -8.99
N PRO A 8 1.47 17.46 -9.34
CA PRO A 8 0.30 17.61 -8.46
C PRO A 8 -0.43 16.29 -8.18
N ASN A 9 -0.10 15.21 -8.90
CA ASN A 9 -0.71 13.89 -8.79
C ASN A 9 0.27 12.84 -8.24
N ASN A 10 0.96 13.11 -7.13
CA ASN A 10 1.60 12.01 -6.40
C ASN A 10 0.56 11.38 -5.45
N PRO A 11 0.00 10.19 -5.75
CA PRO A 11 -1.06 9.58 -4.94
C PRO A 11 -0.63 9.33 -3.49
N LEU A 12 0.68 9.22 -3.25
CA LEU A 12 1.26 8.93 -1.94
C LEU A 12 1.52 10.20 -1.11
N HIS A 13 1.38 11.40 -1.68
CA HIS A 13 1.77 12.63 -1.00
C HIS A 13 0.91 12.87 0.26
N GLY A 14 1.56 12.86 1.43
CA GLY A 14 0.91 13.05 2.73
C GLY A 14 0.17 11.83 3.27
N LYS A 15 0.22 10.67 2.59
CA LYS A 15 -0.43 9.44 3.06
C LYS A 15 0.51 8.64 3.97
N THR A 16 -0.02 8.20 5.11
CA THR A 16 0.70 7.27 5.98
C THR A 16 0.55 5.84 5.44
N LEU A 17 1.48 4.95 5.79
CA LEU A 17 1.39 3.53 5.45
C LEU A 17 0.09 2.89 6.01
N GLU A 18 -0.39 3.39 7.15
CA GLU A 18 -1.67 2.98 7.73
C GLU A 18 -2.85 3.40 6.85
N ALA A 19 -2.90 4.65 6.38
CA ALA A 19 -3.95 5.12 5.50
C ALA A 19 -3.98 4.32 4.19
N ILE A 20 -2.81 4.12 3.57
CA ILE A 20 -2.64 3.34 2.35
C ILE A 20 -3.18 1.92 2.53
N LEU A 21 -2.78 1.25 3.62
CA LEU A 21 -3.21 -0.12 3.88
C LEU A 21 -4.71 -0.22 4.13
N ASN A 22 -5.30 0.71 4.88
CA ASN A 22 -6.75 0.72 5.13
C ASN A 22 -7.53 0.92 3.82
N GLU A 23 -7.14 1.88 2.98
CA GLU A 23 -7.80 2.11 1.69
C GLU A 23 -7.70 0.90 0.76
N LEU A 24 -6.54 0.25 0.71
CA LEU A 24 -6.35 -0.97 -0.08
C LEU A 24 -7.22 -2.12 0.41
N VAL A 25 -7.29 -2.32 1.73
CA VAL A 25 -8.11 -3.39 2.34
C VAL A 25 -9.60 -3.10 2.15
N GLU A 26 -10.03 -1.83 2.24
CA GLU A 26 -11.41 -1.43 1.98
C GLU A 26 -11.80 -1.65 0.50
N TYR A 27 -10.89 -1.38 -0.43
CA TYR A 27 -11.14 -1.52 -1.86
C TYR A 27 -11.04 -2.98 -2.36
N TYR A 28 -10.01 -3.72 -1.94
CA TYR A 28 -9.72 -5.07 -2.46
C TYR A 28 -10.11 -6.20 -1.50
N GLY A 29 -10.16 -5.94 -0.20
CA GLY A 29 -10.23 -7.00 0.82
C GLY A 29 -8.91 -7.75 1.02
N TRP A 30 -8.84 -8.52 2.10
CA TRP A 30 -7.62 -9.24 2.49
C TRP A 30 -7.22 -10.36 1.54
N GLU A 31 -8.19 -11.03 0.91
CA GLU A 31 -7.92 -12.12 -0.04
C GLU A 31 -7.10 -11.63 -1.25
N GLN A 32 -7.55 -10.54 -1.87
CA GLN A 32 -6.85 -9.92 -3.00
C GLN A 32 -5.51 -9.31 -2.57
N MET A 33 -5.42 -8.75 -1.37
CA MET A 33 -4.16 -8.29 -0.80
C MET A 33 -3.15 -9.44 -0.68
N GLY A 34 -3.57 -10.62 -0.25
CA GLY A 34 -2.75 -11.84 -0.22
C GLY A 34 -2.30 -12.31 -1.61
N TYR A 35 -3.14 -12.13 -2.63
CA TYR A 35 -2.79 -12.42 -4.03
C TYR A 35 -1.72 -11.46 -4.57
N TYR A 36 -1.91 -10.14 -4.39
CA TYR A 36 -0.95 -9.13 -4.88
C TYR A 36 0.35 -9.10 -4.08
N VAL A 37 0.24 -9.28 -2.76
CA VAL A 37 1.35 -9.24 -1.82
C VAL A 37 1.31 -10.52 -1.00
N ASN A 38 1.89 -11.57 -1.57
CA ASN A 38 1.93 -12.89 -0.95
C ASN A 38 2.81 -12.91 0.31
N ILE A 39 2.23 -12.51 1.44
CA ILE A 39 2.81 -12.57 2.77
C ILE A 39 1.84 -13.26 3.72
N ASN A 40 2.40 -14.01 4.66
CA ASN A 40 1.59 -14.81 5.58
C ASN A 40 0.62 -13.97 6.42
N CYS A 41 0.98 -12.72 6.72
CA CYS A 41 0.16 -11.80 7.49
C CYS A 41 -1.19 -11.47 6.83
N PHE A 42 -1.29 -11.52 5.49
CA PHE A 42 -2.55 -11.26 4.79
C PHE A 42 -3.41 -12.52 4.64
N ASN A 43 -2.79 -13.71 4.69
CA ASN A 43 -3.45 -14.98 4.40
C ASN A 43 -3.94 -15.76 5.63
N GLN A 44 -3.31 -15.61 6.81
CA GLN A 44 -3.62 -16.45 7.97
C GLN A 44 -4.26 -15.70 9.16
N ASP A 45 -3.89 -14.44 9.41
CA ASP A 45 -4.51 -13.61 10.46
C ASP A 45 -4.46 -12.13 10.03
N PRO A 46 -5.28 -11.78 9.01
CA PRO A 46 -5.27 -10.44 8.47
C PRO A 46 -5.77 -9.43 9.50
N SER A 47 -4.87 -8.57 9.96
CA SER A 47 -5.23 -7.38 10.75
C SER A 47 -4.36 -6.20 10.36
N ILE A 48 -4.91 -4.98 10.48
CA ILE A 48 -4.17 -3.75 10.21
C ILE A 48 -2.93 -3.64 11.11
N LYS A 49 -3.08 -3.93 12.41
CA LYS A 49 -1.97 -3.80 13.39
C LYS A 49 -0.82 -4.78 13.13
N SER A 50 -1.12 -6.06 12.89
CA SER A 50 -0.10 -7.09 12.60
C SER A 50 0.61 -6.77 11.28
N SER A 51 -0.17 -6.39 10.26
CA SER A 51 0.33 -6.00 8.96
C SER A 51 1.27 -4.81 9.02
N LEU A 52 0.89 -3.73 9.71
CA LEU A 52 1.74 -2.55 9.84
C LEU A 52 3.04 -2.86 10.60
N LYS A 53 2.98 -3.68 11.65
CA LYS A 53 4.19 -4.11 12.37
C LYS A 53 5.13 -4.88 11.44
N PHE A 54 4.60 -5.74 10.57
CA PHE A 54 5.36 -6.48 9.58
C PHE A 54 5.94 -5.56 8.50
N LEU A 55 5.10 -4.74 7.85
CA LEU A 55 5.51 -3.81 6.79
C LEU A 55 6.52 -2.76 7.26
N ARG A 56 6.54 -2.42 8.56
CA ARG A 56 7.58 -1.58 9.17
C ARG A 56 8.96 -2.24 9.17
N LYS A 57 9.01 -3.57 9.34
CA LYS A 57 10.25 -4.36 9.42
C LYS A 57 10.68 -4.97 8.08
N THR A 58 9.79 -4.99 7.09
CA THR A 58 10.02 -5.66 5.81
C THR A 58 9.84 -4.67 4.65
N PRO A 59 10.90 -3.94 4.26
CA PRO A 59 10.82 -2.85 3.28
C PRO A 59 10.27 -3.30 1.92
N TRP A 60 10.71 -4.45 1.39
CA TRP A 60 10.25 -4.93 0.08
C TRP A 60 8.73 -5.15 0.05
N ALA A 61 8.13 -5.59 1.16
CA ALA A 61 6.70 -5.82 1.25
C ALA A 61 5.94 -4.49 1.32
N ARG A 62 6.49 -3.50 2.03
CA ARG A 62 5.96 -2.13 2.05
C ARG A 62 5.93 -1.53 0.64
N THR A 63 7.04 -1.63 -0.10
CA THR A 63 7.11 -1.10 -1.47
C THR A 63 6.05 -1.73 -2.36
N LYS A 64 5.81 -3.06 -2.26
CA LYS A 64 4.73 -3.71 -3.01
C LYS A 64 3.32 -3.19 -2.65
N VAL A 65 3.08 -2.90 -1.37
CA VAL A 65 1.81 -2.30 -0.91
C VAL A 65 1.65 -0.87 -1.46
N GLU A 66 2.70 -0.06 -1.41
CA GLU A 66 2.70 1.30 -1.96
C GLU A 66 2.50 1.29 -3.49
N ASP A 67 3.17 0.39 -4.21
CA ASP A 67 2.99 0.21 -5.66
C ASP A 67 1.56 -0.23 -6.01
N LEU A 68 0.98 -1.13 -5.21
CA LEU A 68 -0.41 -1.55 -5.41
C LEU A 68 -1.39 -0.38 -5.21
N TYR A 69 -1.13 0.50 -4.23
CA TYR A 69 -1.93 1.69 -4.02
C TYR A 69 -1.85 2.66 -5.19
N VAL A 70 -0.64 2.92 -5.71
CA VAL A 70 -0.48 3.77 -6.91
C VAL A 70 -1.25 3.19 -8.10
N LYS A 71 -1.18 1.87 -8.32
CA LYS A 71 -1.96 1.20 -9.36
C LYS A 71 -3.46 1.34 -9.15
N MET A 72 -3.94 1.16 -7.91
CA MET A 72 -5.36 1.32 -7.58
C MET A 72 -5.84 2.74 -7.88
N VAL A 73 -5.08 3.77 -7.49
CA VAL A 73 -5.45 5.17 -7.72
C VAL A 73 -5.42 5.53 -9.21
N ASN A 74 -4.44 5.03 -9.97
CA ASN A 74 -4.34 5.31 -11.41
C ASN A 74 -5.42 4.61 -12.26
N ASN A 75 -6.02 3.52 -11.75
CA ASN A 75 -7.03 2.75 -12.46
C ASN A 75 -8.48 3.09 -12.03
N ARG A 76 -8.66 4.14 -11.22
CA ARG A 76 -9.95 4.62 -10.74
C ARG A 76 -10.47 5.76 -11.61
#